data_AF-A0A963XNT3-F1
#
_entry.id   AF-A0A963XNT3-F1
#
_cell.length_a   1.000
_cell.length_b   1.000
_cell.length_c   1.000
_cell.angle_alpha   90.00
_cell.angle_beta   90.00
_cell.angle_gamma   90.00
#
_symmetry.space_group_name_H-M   'P 1'
#
loop_
_entity.id
_entity.type
_entity.pdbx_description
1 polymer ?
#
loop_
_entity_poly.entity_id
_entity_poly.type
_entity_poly.pdbx_seq_one_letter_code
_entity_poly.pdbx_strand_id
1 'polypeptide(L)' 'MDIVKPGTSDRDNPAMLSPQDWGFPVPIHYGPGRLAEIGQRCLAVGIRAPLIVTDHGSRELPFIGRLQSSLQE' A
#
# COMPACT_ATOMS: atom_id res chain seq x y z
N MET A 1 13.03 -25.65 -6.54
CA MET A 1 11.83 -26.36 -6.05
C MET A 1 12.10 -26.63 -4.59
N ASP A 2 11.87 -25.64 -3.75
CA ASP A 2 12.16 -25.76 -2.32
C ASP A 2 11.07 -26.62 -1.70
N ILE A 3 11.48 -27.75 -1.12
CA ILE A 3 10.60 -28.66 -0.42
C ILE A 3 10.13 -27.94 0.84
N VAL A 4 8.91 -27.39 0.78
CA VAL A 4 8.22 -26.85 1.96
C VAL A 4 8.05 -27.99 2.95
N LYS A 5 8.66 -27.85 4.13
CA LYS A 5 8.48 -28.81 5.23
C LYS A 5 7.03 -28.76 5.71
N PRO A 6 6.35 -29.91 5.88
CA PRO A 6 5.00 -29.92 6.43
C PRO A 6 5.06 -29.49 7.90
N GLY A 7 4.50 -28.33 8.23
CA GLY A 7 4.40 -27.84 9.62
C GLY A 7 4.47 -26.32 9.81
N THR A 8 4.93 -25.55 8.83
CA THR A 8 4.82 -24.08 8.88
C THR A 8 3.47 -23.67 8.32
N SER A 9 2.59 -23.20 9.20
CA SER A 9 1.36 -22.51 8.81
C SER A 9 1.73 -21.30 7.94
N ASP A 10 1.10 -21.16 6.78
CA ASP A 10 1.27 -20.01 5.87
C ASP A 10 1.06 -18.64 6.56
N ARG A 11 0.37 -18.65 7.72
CA ARG A 11 0.13 -17.46 8.57
C ARG A 11 1.39 -16.82 9.14
N ASP A 12 2.49 -17.57 9.28
CA ASP A 12 3.73 -17.09 9.90
C ASP A 12 4.79 -16.68 8.87
N ASN A 13 4.44 -16.70 7.58
CA ASN A 13 5.36 -16.33 6.51
C ASN A 13 5.54 -14.80 6.46
N PRO A 14 6.72 -14.25 6.81
CA PRO A 14 6.96 -12.81 6.77
C PRO A 14 6.86 -12.22 5.35
N ALA A 15 6.97 -13.06 4.31
CA ALA A 15 6.79 -12.64 2.93
C ALA A 15 5.39 -12.07 2.66
N MET A 16 4.38 -12.47 3.45
CA MET A 16 3.03 -11.90 3.36
C MET A 16 3.04 -10.39 3.59
N LEU A 17 3.90 -9.88 4.47
CA LEU A 17 3.97 -8.45 4.81
C LEU A 17 4.92 -7.66 3.90
N SER A 18 5.60 -8.30 2.95
CA SER A 18 6.44 -7.60 1.97
C SER A 18 5.58 -6.82 0.94
N PRO A 19 6.16 -5.98 0.08
CA PRO A 19 5.42 -5.36 -1.01
C PRO A 19 4.79 -6.40 -1.95
N GLN A 20 3.47 -6.34 -2.15
CA GLN A 20 2.70 -7.34 -2.91
C GLN A 20 1.64 -6.71 -3.81
N ASP A 21 1.59 -7.11 -5.08
CA ASP A 21 0.55 -6.75 -6.05
C ASP A 21 -0.53 -7.84 -6.08
N TRP A 22 -1.74 -7.51 -5.62
CA TRP A 22 -2.88 -8.43 -5.63
C TRP A 22 -3.90 -7.98 -6.68
N GLY A 23 -4.13 -8.80 -7.71
CA GLY A 23 -4.93 -8.40 -8.87
C GLY A 23 -6.44 -8.66 -8.81
N PHE A 24 -6.98 -9.35 -7.79
CA PHE A 24 -8.38 -9.79 -7.77
C PHE A 24 -9.03 -9.59 -6.38
N PRO A 25 -10.30 -9.15 -6.28
CA PRO A 25 -11.22 -8.76 -7.37
C PRO A 25 -10.97 -7.35 -7.93
N VAL A 26 -10.13 -6.57 -7.26
CA VAL A 26 -9.69 -5.23 -7.67
C VAL A 26 -8.18 -5.14 -7.39
N PRO A 27 -7.38 -4.42 -8.20
CA PRO A 27 -5.96 -4.24 -7.91
C PRO A 27 -5.73 -3.61 -6.53
N ILE A 28 -5.03 -4.34 -5.66
CA ILE A 28 -4.60 -3.91 -4.33
C ILE A 28 -3.08 -3.94 -4.30
N HIS A 29 -2.50 -2.83 -3.89
CA HIS A 29 -1.07 -2.64 -3.78
C HIS A 29 -0.73 -2.40 -2.31
N TYR A 30 -0.12 -3.37 -1.64
CA TYR A 30 0.13 -3.29 -0.20
C TYR A 30 1.56 -3.70 0.16
N GLY A 31 1.94 -3.44 1.42
CA GLY A 31 3.27 -3.69 1.99
C GLY A 31 4.07 -2.40 2.27
N PRO A 32 5.22 -2.50 2.95
CA PRO A 32 6.09 -1.38 3.29
C PRO A 32 6.52 -0.56 2.07
N GLY A 33 6.59 0.78 2.21
CA GLY A 33 7.05 1.70 1.17
C GLY A 33 6.00 2.10 0.12
N ARG A 34 4.92 1.33 0.00
CA ARG A 34 3.91 1.45 -1.06
C ARG A 34 3.10 2.74 -1.05
N LEU A 35 2.96 3.37 0.13
CA LEU A 35 2.30 4.66 0.26
C LEU A 35 2.96 5.72 -0.63
N ALA A 36 4.27 5.66 -0.83
CA ALA A 36 5.01 6.60 -1.68
C ALA A 36 4.66 6.49 -3.17
N GLU A 37 4.07 5.37 -3.60
CA GLU A 37 3.69 5.16 -5.00
C GLU A 37 2.40 5.88 -5.41
N ILE A 38 1.64 6.41 -4.45
CA ILE A 38 0.27 6.87 -4.68
C ILE A 38 0.17 8.04 -5.68
N GLY A 39 1.13 8.98 -5.67
CA GLY A 39 1.17 10.08 -6.65
C GLY A 39 1.33 9.59 -8.07
N GLN A 40 2.34 8.74 -8.33
CA GLN A 40 2.56 8.12 -9.64
C GLN A 40 1.35 7.31 -10.11
N ARG A 41 0.67 6.62 -9.19
CA ARG A 41 -0.55 5.87 -9.49
C ARG A 41 -1.72 6.77 -9.88
N CYS A 42 -1.92 7.88 -9.18
CA CYS A 42 -2.91 8.89 -9.55
C CYS A 42 -2.66 9.39 -10.98
N LEU A 43 -1.42 9.75 -11.31
CA LEU A 43 -1.06 10.22 -12.65
C LEU A 43 -1.28 9.15 -13.73
N ALA A 44 -0.90 7.90 -13.46
CA ALA A 44 -1.07 6.77 -14.39
C ALA A 44 -2.54 6.53 -14.80
N VAL A 45 -3.50 6.90 -13.94
CA VAL A 45 -4.94 6.81 -14.23
C VAL A 45 -5.59 8.16 -14.54
N GLY A 46 -4.81 9.23 -14.70
CA GLY A 46 -5.27 10.56 -15.10
C GLY A 46 -5.81 11.46 -13.98
N ILE A 47 -5.63 11.11 -12.70
CA ILE A 47 -5.99 11.93 -11.55
C ILE A 47 -4.90 12.99 -11.33
N ARG A 48 -5.25 14.27 -11.50
CA ARG A 48 -4.32 15.42 -11.38
C ARG A 48 -4.48 16.24 -10.10
N ALA A 49 -5.61 16.12 -9.41
CA ALA A 49 -5.91 16.88 -8.20
C ALA A 49 -6.60 15.96 -7.16
N PRO A 50 -5.85 15.02 -6.55
CA PRO A 50 -6.39 14.10 -5.56
C PRO A 50 -6.81 14.83 -4.28
N LEU A 51 -7.99 14.48 -3.74
CA LEU A 51 -8.50 14.99 -2.47
C LEU A 51 -8.32 13.93 -1.39
N ILE A 52 -7.58 14.26 -0.33
CA ILE A 52 -7.47 13.41 0.86
C ILE A 52 -8.73 13.60 1.71
N VAL A 53 -9.46 12.50 1.94
CA VAL A 53 -10.61 12.45 2.84
C VAL A 53 -10.24 11.54 4.00
N THR A 54 -10.30 12.06 5.22
CA THR A 54 -9.95 11.34 6.46
C THR A 54 -10.92 11.72 7.56
N ASP A 55 -11.09 10.86 8.56
CA ASP A 55 -11.84 11.18 9.77
C ASP A 55 -11.03 12.10 10.72
N HIS A 56 -11.70 12.65 11.74
CA HIS A 56 -11.10 13.57 12.72
C HIS A 56 -9.96 12.92 13.52
N GLY A 57 -10.08 11.66 13.91
CA GLY A 57 -9.08 10.97 14.72
C GLY A 57 -7.80 10.67 13.95
N SER A 58 -7.92 10.42 12.65
CA SER A 58 -6.79 10.11 11.79
C SER A 58 -6.07 11.32 11.22
N ARG A 59 -6.71 12.50 11.20
CA ARG A 59 -6.21 13.71 10.53
C ARG A 59 -4.77 14.11 10.91
N GLU A 60 -4.45 14.03 12.19
CA GLU A 60 -3.14 14.44 12.73
C GLU A 60 -2.13 13.29 12.78
N LEU A 61 -2.47 12.10 12.27
CA LEU A 61 -1.55 10.97 12.28
C LEU A 61 -0.42 11.18 11.24
N PRO A 62 0.84 10.80 11.55
CA PRO A 62 1.99 11.06 10.68
C PRO A 62 1.86 10.54 9.24
N PHE A 63 1.04 9.51 9.01
CA PHE A 63 0.86 8.96 7.67
C PHE A 63 0.07 9.90 6.74
N ILE A 64 -0.79 10.78 7.28
CA ILE A 64 -1.50 11.79 6.49
C ILE A 64 -0.51 12.80 5.92
N GLY A 65 0.43 13.28 6.72
CA GLY A 65 1.50 14.16 6.25
C GLY A 65 2.38 13.50 5.18
N ARG A 66 2.74 12.21 5.38
CA ARG A 66 3.47 11.44 4.36
C ARG A 66 2.69 11.31 3.06
N LEU A 67 1.39 11.03 3.16
CA LEU A 67 0.50 10.94 2.00
C LEU A 67 0.44 12.28 1.25
N GLN A 68 0.33 13.40 1.96
CA GLN A 68 0.37 14.73 1.34
C GLN A 68 1.67 14.96 0.56
N SER A 69 2.82 14.62 1.14
CA SER A 69 4.12 14.75 0.45
C SER A 69 4.17 13.90 -0.82
N SER A 70 3.72 12.65 -0.76
CA SER A 70 3.71 11.74 -1.94
C SER A 70 2.76 12.16 -3.06
N LEU A 71 1.86 13.12 -2.82
CA LEU A 71 0.95 13.69 -3.82
C LEU A 71 1.44 15.03 -4.40
N GLN A 72 2.52 15.61 -3.86
CA GLN A 72 3.13 16.85 -4.33
C GLN A 72 4.25 16.63 -5.35
N GLU A 73 4.66 15.38 -5.55
CA GLU A 73 5.63 14.92 -6.57
C GLU A 73 4.96 14.74 -7.94
#